data_AF-A0A8H3TPE7-F1
#
_entry.id   AF-A0A8H3TPE7-F1
#
_cell.length_a   1.000
_cell.length_b   1.000
_cell.length_c   1.000
_cell.angle_alpha   90.00
_cell.angle_beta   90.00
_cell.angle_gamma   90.00
#
_symmetry.space_group_name_H-M   'P 1'
#
loop_
_entity.id
_entity.type
_entity.pdbx_description
1 polymer ?
#
loop_
_entity_poly.entity_id
_entity_poly.type
_entity_poly.pdbx_seq_one_letter_code
_entity_poly.pdbx_strand_id
1 'polypeptide(L)'
;MAAGRLDPAQREAFLKNGYLVIPGFFNKDAVEAMLTRAKQLIEEVDLETHPMTAFTTAEQGRHIGDQYFLDSSSRISAFFEPSALDPANPKKLVVPKQQSINKIGHALCQLDPVFKEQTLANKGLQDLARDLAVHKDPLVLQSMIICKQPRIGGKVPIHNDSTFLYTNPPSAVGFWIALEPCTAENGALSFLPGSHKRKTITKRFVRLPDGGTGFLDIPGAQDEADTDWEKEPGWKQECCGAGDLVIIHGGVQHQSPHNLSDKTRFIYTFHMIEGAEGFEYDHQNWLQPSADLPLPHLLGHGQVA
;
A
#
# COMPACT_ATOMS: atom_id res chain seq x y z
N MET A 1 10.34 -25.62 3.56
CA MET A 1 10.65 -24.64 4.62
C MET A 1 9.36 -24.40 5.40
N ALA A 2 9.44 -24.12 6.71
CA ALA A 2 8.25 -23.68 7.45
C ALA A 2 7.70 -22.40 6.81
N ALA A 3 6.37 -22.24 6.75
CA ALA A 3 5.76 -21.02 6.24
C ALA A 3 6.35 -19.80 6.99
N GLY A 4 6.84 -18.79 6.26
CA GLY A 4 7.42 -17.59 6.86
C GLY A 4 8.94 -17.46 6.83
N ARG A 5 9.72 -18.51 6.54
CA ARG A 5 11.19 -18.40 6.52
C ARG A 5 11.71 -17.93 5.16
N LEU A 6 12.65 -16.98 5.15
CA LEU A 6 13.43 -16.63 3.95
C LEU A 6 14.77 -17.33 3.97
N ASP A 7 15.14 -17.96 2.85
CA ASP A 7 16.51 -18.38 2.65
C ASP A 7 17.43 -17.19 2.31
N PRO A 8 18.77 -17.35 2.45
CA PRO A 8 19.71 -16.27 2.15
C PRO A 8 19.62 -15.74 0.71
N ALA A 9 19.28 -16.60 -0.26
CA ALA A 9 19.18 -16.20 -1.66
C ALA A 9 17.94 -15.34 -1.92
N GLN A 10 16.82 -15.65 -1.26
CA GLN A 10 15.61 -14.82 -1.31
C GLN A 10 15.85 -13.45 -0.68
N ARG A 11 16.52 -13.40 0.48
CA ARG A 11 16.91 -12.13 1.12
C ARG A 11 17.84 -11.32 0.22
N GLU A 12 18.85 -11.95 -0.38
CA GLU A 12 19.75 -11.29 -1.33
C GLU A 12 18.99 -10.77 -2.55
N ALA A 13 18.02 -11.54 -3.08
CA ALA A 13 17.19 -11.13 -4.19
C ALA A 13 16.36 -9.87 -3.85
N PHE A 14 15.76 -9.81 -2.65
CA PHE A 14 15.07 -8.61 -2.17
C PHE A 14 16.02 -7.41 -2.10
N LEU A 15 17.18 -7.55 -1.46
CA LEU A 15 18.17 -6.47 -1.32
C LEU A 15 18.71 -6.02 -2.68
N LYS A 16 18.84 -6.94 -3.64
CA LYS A 16 19.30 -6.66 -5.01
C LYS A 16 18.25 -5.94 -5.85
N ASN A 17 17.01 -6.44 -5.83
CA ASN A 17 15.96 -6.04 -6.77
C ASN A 17 15.02 -4.96 -6.20
N GLY A 18 14.95 -4.81 -4.88
CA GLY A 18 14.01 -3.90 -4.21
C GLY A 18 12.61 -4.48 -4.08
N TYR A 19 12.39 -5.72 -4.50
CA TYR A 19 11.17 -6.46 -4.23
C TYR A 19 11.43 -7.98 -4.27
N LEU A 20 10.51 -8.76 -3.73
CA LEU A 20 10.55 -10.22 -3.72
C LEU A 20 9.12 -10.78 -3.79
N VAL A 21 8.88 -11.72 -4.70
CA VAL A 21 7.63 -12.51 -4.76
C VAL A 21 7.83 -13.83 -4.02
N ILE A 22 6.91 -14.16 -3.11
CA ILE A 22 6.87 -15.40 -2.34
C ILE A 22 5.56 -16.12 -2.67
N PRO A 23 5.61 -17.11 -3.57
CA PRO A 23 4.40 -17.83 -4.01
C PRO A 23 3.75 -18.61 -2.87
N GLY A 24 2.42 -18.58 -2.80
CA GLY A 24 1.63 -19.39 -1.87
C GLY A 24 1.92 -19.15 -0.40
N PHE A 25 2.35 -17.94 -0.02
CA PHE A 25 2.63 -17.59 1.37
C PHE A 25 1.39 -17.70 2.26
N PHE A 26 0.26 -17.19 1.77
CA PHE A 26 -1.03 -17.31 2.43
C PHE A 26 -1.76 -18.53 1.89
N ASN A 27 -2.29 -19.35 2.80
CA ASN A 27 -3.13 -20.47 2.41
C ASN A 27 -4.51 -20.01 1.93
N LYS A 28 -5.26 -20.93 1.32
CA LYS A 28 -6.57 -20.65 0.74
C LYS A 28 -7.55 -20.08 1.76
N ASP A 29 -7.58 -20.62 2.98
CA ASP A 29 -8.55 -20.20 4.01
C ASP A 29 -8.29 -18.76 4.47
N ALA A 30 -7.03 -18.37 4.65
CA ALA A 30 -6.64 -17.01 4.97
C ALA A 30 -7.01 -16.03 3.85
N VAL A 31 -6.76 -16.41 2.60
CA VAL A 31 -7.13 -15.63 1.41
C VAL A 31 -8.64 -15.45 1.33
N GLU A 32 -9.40 -16.54 1.49
CA GLU A 32 -10.86 -16.52 1.42
C GLU A 32 -11.47 -15.70 2.55
N ALA A 33 -10.92 -15.78 3.77
CA ALA A 33 -11.35 -14.97 4.90
C ALA A 33 -11.15 -13.46 4.63
N MET A 34 -9.95 -13.06 4.18
CA MET A 34 -9.66 -11.66 3.83
C MET A 34 -10.52 -11.15 2.67
N LEU A 35 -10.67 -11.95 1.61
CA LEU A 35 -11.48 -11.58 0.44
C LEU A 35 -12.96 -11.45 0.79
N THR A 36 -13.48 -12.38 1.59
CA THR A 36 -14.87 -12.33 2.09
C THR A 36 -15.09 -11.09 2.94
N ARG A 37 -14.18 -10.81 3.88
CA ARG A 37 -14.29 -9.62 4.72
C ARG A 37 -14.18 -8.33 3.91
N ALA A 38 -13.29 -8.27 2.92
CA ALA A 38 -13.19 -7.13 2.01
C ALA A 38 -14.51 -6.84 1.28
N LYS A 39 -15.20 -7.89 0.80
CA LYS A 39 -16.52 -7.74 0.16
C LYS A 39 -17.60 -7.29 1.14
N GLN A 40 -17.60 -7.82 2.37
CA GLN A 40 -18.52 -7.37 3.42
C GLN A 40 -18.33 -5.89 3.78
N LEU A 41 -17.07 -5.44 3.91
CA LEU A 41 -16.77 -4.02 4.17
C LEU A 41 -17.31 -3.10 3.07
N ILE A 42 -17.31 -3.54 1.80
CA ILE A 42 -17.93 -2.79 0.70
C ILE A 42 -19.46 -2.73 0.87
N GLU A 43 -20.10 -3.83 1.28
CA GLU A 43 -21.54 -3.85 1.55
C GLU A 43 -21.93 -2.94 2.72
N GLU A 44 -21.07 -2.85 3.74
CA GLU A 44 -21.26 -2.00 4.93
C GLU A 44 -21.11 -0.49 4.63
N VAL A 45 -20.60 -0.10 3.45
CA VAL A 45 -20.54 1.31 3.05
C VAL A 45 -21.95 1.88 2.93
N ASP A 46 -22.27 2.81 3.82
CA ASP A 46 -23.49 3.60 3.81
C ASP A 46 -23.33 4.84 2.92
N LEU A 47 -24.00 4.84 1.77
CA LEU A 47 -23.93 5.93 0.80
C LEU A 47 -24.66 7.20 1.27
N GLU A 48 -25.53 7.13 2.29
CA GLU A 48 -26.24 8.31 2.79
C GLU A 48 -25.31 9.20 3.64
N THR A 49 -24.41 8.57 4.41
CA THR A 49 -23.48 9.27 5.29
C THR A 49 -22.09 9.46 4.68
N HIS A 50 -21.74 8.68 3.65
CA HIS A 50 -20.42 8.78 3.02
C HIS A 50 -20.26 10.07 2.18
N PRO A 51 -19.13 10.79 2.29
CA PRO A 51 -18.88 12.02 1.52
C PRO A 51 -18.60 11.81 0.01
N MET A 52 -18.78 10.60 -0.51
CA MET A 52 -18.43 10.20 -1.88
C MET A 52 -16.97 10.49 -2.29
N THR A 53 -16.04 10.53 -1.33
CA THR A 53 -14.61 10.79 -1.59
C THR A 53 -14.02 9.77 -2.56
N ALA A 54 -13.49 10.26 -3.68
CA ALA A 54 -12.78 9.44 -4.67
C ALA A 54 -11.26 9.48 -4.45
N PHE A 55 -10.60 8.39 -4.82
CA PHE A 55 -9.14 8.35 -4.85
C PHE A 55 -8.62 9.16 -6.05
N THR A 56 -7.87 10.24 -5.78
CA THR A 56 -7.25 11.05 -6.83
C THR A 56 -5.74 11.00 -6.72
N THR A 57 -5.06 10.77 -7.85
CA THR A 57 -3.61 11.00 -7.97
C THR A 57 -3.38 12.45 -8.38
N ALA A 58 -2.22 12.99 -8.01
CA ALA A 58 -1.83 14.40 -7.96
C ALA A 58 -1.91 15.27 -9.23
N GLU A 59 -2.51 14.79 -10.33
CA GLU A 59 -2.42 15.45 -11.64
C GLU A 59 -3.24 16.75 -11.77
N GLN A 60 -3.99 17.18 -10.75
CA GLN A 60 -5.01 18.24 -10.90
C GLN A 60 -4.84 19.49 -10.04
N GLY A 61 -3.65 19.77 -9.49
CA GLY A 61 -3.31 21.11 -8.95
C GLY A 61 -4.20 21.65 -7.81
N ARG A 62 -5.03 20.81 -7.20
CA ARG A 62 -5.80 21.06 -5.96
C ARG A 62 -5.28 20.14 -4.87
N HIS A 63 -5.45 20.56 -3.61
CA HIS A 63 -5.18 19.74 -2.42
C HIS A 63 -5.62 18.29 -2.66
N ILE A 64 -4.71 17.34 -2.49
CA ILE A 64 -5.02 15.92 -2.66
C ILE A 64 -5.63 15.44 -1.35
N GLY A 65 -6.78 14.76 -1.42
CA GLY A 65 -7.47 14.26 -0.23
C GLY A 65 -8.17 15.34 0.59
N ASP A 66 -9.42 15.07 0.94
CA ASP A 66 -10.25 15.88 1.84
C ASP A 66 -10.04 15.48 3.31
N GLN A 67 -10.84 16.06 4.21
CA GLN A 67 -10.79 15.70 5.64
C GLN A 67 -11.11 14.22 5.87
N TYR A 68 -12.00 13.62 5.07
CA TYR A 68 -12.33 12.19 5.17
C TYR A 68 -11.10 11.31 4.87
N PHE A 69 -10.28 11.68 3.88
CA PHE A 69 -8.99 11.04 3.63
C PHE A 69 -8.01 11.21 4.79
N LEU A 70 -7.86 12.43 5.33
CA LEU A 70 -6.94 12.67 6.44
C LEU A 70 -7.35 11.94 7.73
N ASP A 71 -8.64 11.85 8.01
CA ASP A 71 -9.20 11.15 9.18
C ASP A 71 -9.15 9.62 9.03
N SER A 72 -8.91 9.12 7.82
CA SER A 72 -8.84 7.68 7.57
C SER A 72 -7.58 7.01 8.12
N SER A 73 -6.59 7.78 8.60
CA SER A 73 -5.35 7.25 9.18
C SER A 73 -5.60 6.31 10.37
N SER A 74 -6.69 6.51 11.10
CA SER A 74 -7.09 5.70 12.24
C SER A 74 -8.49 5.07 12.08
N ARG A 75 -8.95 4.88 10.83
CA ARG A 75 -10.28 4.33 10.52
C ARG A 75 -10.22 3.28 9.41
N ILE A 76 -11.34 2.60 9.22
CA ILE A 76 -11.64 1.82 8.02
C ILE A 76 -12.61 2.66 7.18
N SER A 77 -12.06 3.30 6.15
CA SER A 77 -12.73 4.25 5.25
C SER A 77 -12.67 3.74 3.82
N ALA A 78 -13.73 3.94 3.05
CA ALA A 78 -13.82 3.51 1.66
C ALA A 78 -13.56 4.69 0.72
N PHE A 79 -12.91 4.43 -0.40
CA PHE A 79 -12.58 5.46 -1.39
C PHE A 79 -13.04 4.97 -2.76
N PHE A 80 -13.83 5.80 -3.45
CA PHE A 80 -14.40 5.45 -4.75
C PHE A 80 -13.36 5.57 -5.88
N GLU A 81 -13.55 4.77 -6.94
CA GLU A 81 -12.93 5.02 -8.23
C GLU A 81 -13.47 6.35 -8.78
N PRO A 82 -12.62 7.28 -9.26
CA PRO A 82 -13.11 8.51 -9.91
C PRO A 82 -14.09 8.23 -11.04
N SER A 83 -13.83 7.20 -11.84
CA SER A 83 -14.67 6.77 -12.95
C SER A 83 -16.01 6.15 -12.52
N ALA A 84 -16.21 5.87 -11.23
CA ALA A 84 -17.48 5.39 -10.70
C ALA A 84 -18.44 6.53 -10.31
N LEU A 85 -17.96 7.78 -10.28
CA LEU A 85 -18.77 8.96 -9.96
C LEU A 85 -19.25 9.65 -11.25
N ASP A 86 -20.49 10.13 -11.24
CA ASP A 86 -21.03 10.90 -12.36
C ASP A 86 -20.31 12.26 -12.46
N PRO A 87 -19.65 12.59 -13.59
CA PRO A 87 -18.93 13.86 -13.73
C PRO A 87 -19.82 15.11 -13.57
N ALA A 88 -21.12 15.00 -13.87
CA ALA A 88 -22.08 16.09 -13.71
C ALA A 88 -22.68 16.13 -12.28
N ASN A 89 -22.65 15.01 -11.56
CA ASN A 89 -23.10 14.93 -10.17
C ASN A 89 -22.22 13.95 -9.37
N PRO A 90 -21.09 14.40 -8.80
CA PRO A 90 -20.15 13.53 -8.07
C PRO A 90 -20.75 12.80 -6.85
N LYS A 91 -21.98 13.12 -6.44
CA LYS A 91 -22.72 12.38 -5.39
C LYS A 91 -23.46 11.15 -5.90
N LYS A 92 -23.41 10.87 -7.21
CA LYS A 92 -24.13 9.77 -7.85
C LYS A 92 -23.14 8.76 -8.43
N LEU A 93 -23.38 7.48 -8.13
CA LEU A 93 -22.65 6.38 -8.75
C LEU A 93 -23.18 6.08 -10.16
N VAL A 94 -22.28 5.81 -11.11
CA VAL A 94 -22.61 5.36 -12.48
C VAL A 94 -22.46 3.84 -12.67
N VAL A 95 -21.95 3.15 -11.65
CA VAL A 95 -21.87 1.68 -11.56
C VAL A 95 -22.40 1.22 -10.20
N PRO A 96 -22.74 -0.07 -10.02
CA PRO A 96 -23.15 -0.60 -8.70
C PRO A 96 -22.10 -0.31 -7.62
N LYS A 97 -22.55 -0.10 -6.37
CA LYS A 97 -21.68 0.17 -5.20
C LYS A 97 -20.53 -0.82 -5.09
N GLN A 98 -20.83 -2.10 -5.29
CA GLN A 98 -19.89 -3.22 -5.23
C GLN A 98 -18.73 -3.10 -6.23
N GLN A 99 -18.95 -2.38 -7.32
CA GLN A 99 -17.99 -2.15 -8.40
C GLN A 99 -17.40 -0.73 -8.39
N SER A 100 -17.72 0.07 -7.37
CA SER A 100 -17.37 1.49 -7.33
C SER A 100 -16.19 1.83 -6.41
N ILE A 101 -15.84 0.94 -5.47
CA ILE A 101 -14.77 1.17 -4.50
C ILE A 101 -13.40 0.87 -5.13
N ASN A 102 -12.49 1.84 -5.06
CA ASN A 102 -11.08 1.69 -5.44
C ASN A 102 -10.27 0.99 -4.34
N LYS A 103 -10.40 1.51 -3.10
CA LYS A 103 -9.67 1.02 -1.93
C LYS A 103 -10.45 1.21 -0.64
N ILE A 104 -10.06 0.46 0.38
CA ILE A 104 -10.51 0.63 1.78
C ILE A 104 -9.26 0.71 2.66
N GLY A 105 -9.19 1.67 3.58
CA GLY A 105 -8.02 1.89 4.45
C GLY A 105 -8.28 2.93 5.55
N HIS A 106 -7.34 3.26 6.41
CA HIS A 106 -5.94 2.82 6.41
C HIS A 106 -5.55 2.02 7.66
N ALA A 107 -6.51 1.66 8.53
CA ALA A 107 -6.27 0.97 9.81
C ALA A 107 -6.90 -0.44 9.91
N LEU A 108 -7.09 -1.15 8.79
CA LEU A 108 -7.68 -2.50 8.74
C LEU A 108 -7.02 -3.47 9.73
N CYS A 109 -5.69 -3.58 9.75
CA CYS A 109 -4.98 -4.53 10.63
C CYS A 109 -5.09 -4.20 12.12
N GLN A 110 -5.45 -2.97 12.48
CA GLN A 110 -5.64 -2.57 13.87
C GLN A 110 -7.09 -2.75 14.32
N LEU A 111 -8.05 -2.50 13.42
CA LEU A 111 -9.47 -2.39 13.76
C LEU A 111 -10.32 -3.58 13.33
N ASP A 112 -9.91 -4.35 12.31
CA ASP A 112 -10.65 -5.51 11.83
C ASP A 112 -9.97 -6.82 12.28
N PRO A 113 -10.70 -7.74 12.95
CA PRO A 113 -10.12 -8.98 13.45
C PRO A 113 -9.50 -9.88 12.38
N VAL A 114 -10.05 -9.93 11.17
CA VAL A 114 -9.54 -10.79 10.09
C VAL A 114 -8.18 -10.28 9.61
N PHE A 115 -8.08 -8.98 9.35
CA PHE A 115 -6.82 -8.37 8.90
C PHE A 115 -5.79 -8.30 10.02
N LYS A 116 -6.22 -8.12 11.28
CA LYS A 116 -5.36 -8.22 12.45
C LYS A 116 -4.73 -9.60 12.58
N GLU A 117 -5.52 -10.67 12.46
CA GLU A 117 -5.03 -12.04 12.52
C GLU A 117 -3.99 -12.30 11.43
N GLN A 118 -4.28 -11.89 10.19
CA GLN A 118 -3.40 -12.12 9.05
C GLN A 118 -2.18 -11.22 9.00
N THR A 119 -2.09 -10.18 9.84
CA THR A 119 -0.98 -9.23 9.89
C THR A 119 -0.22 -9.31 11.22
N LEU A 120 -0.86 -8.89 12.31
CA LEU A 120 -0.21 -8.68 13.61
C LEU A 120 -0.08 -9.98 14.42
N ALA A 121 -0.99 -10.95 14.23
CA ALA A 121 -0.93 -12.25 14.92
C ALA A 121 -0.27 -13.36 14.08
N ASN A 122 0.06 -13.08 12.82
CA ASN A 122 0.58 -14.07 11.89
C ASN A 122 2.07 -14.34 12.15
N LYS A 123 2.36 -15.49 12.78
CA LYS A 123 3.73 -15.91 13.09
C LYS A 123 4.61 -16.06 11.85
N GLY A 124 4.04 -16.49 10.72
CA GLY A 124 4.79 -16.59 9.46
C GLY A 124 5.25 -15.23 8.95
N LEU A 125 4.43 -14.18 9.09
CA LEU A 125 4.84 -12.80 8.76
C LEU A 125 5.88 -12.25 9.75
N GLN A 126 5.76 -12.57 11.03
CA GLN A 126 6.74 -12.17 12.04
C GLN A 126 8.10 -12.81 11.77
N ASP A 127 8.13 -14.12 11.50
CA ASP A 127 9.36 -14.83 11.12
C ASP A 127 9.95 -14.28 9.82
N LEU A 128 9.09 -13.94 8.85
CA LEU A 128 9.49 -13.32 7.59
C LEU A 128 10.15 -11.95 7.83
N ALA A 129 9.57 -11.10 8.67
CA ALA A 129 10.14 -9.80 9.01
C ALA A 129 11.51 -9.92 9.70
N ARG A 130 11.66 -10.90 10.60
CA ARG A 130 12.94 -11.23 11.25
C ARG A 130 13.99 -11.67 10.22
N ASP A 131 13.65 -12.63 9.35
CA ASP A 131 14.60 -13.14 8.35
C ASP A 131 14.95 -12.07 7.30
N LEU A 132 14.03 -11.17 6.96
CA LEU A 132 14.30 -10.04 6.07
C LEU A 132 15.36 -9.12 6.67
N ALA A 133 15.28 -8.88 7.99
CA ALA A 133 16.26 -8.15 8.80
C ALA A 133 16.59 -6.76 8.23
N VAL A 134 15.54 -6.01 7.84
CA VAL A 134 15.63 -4.62 7.35
C VAL A 134 15.15 -3.60 8.38
N HIS A 135 14.39 -4.05 9.38
CA HIS A 135 13.99 -3.26 10.54
C HIS A 135 14.39 -3.98 11.81
N LYS A 136 14.84 -3.23 12.82
CA LYS A 136 15.05 -3.68 14.20
C LYS A 136 13.73 -3.68 14.96
N ASP A 137 12.91 -2.65 14.76
CA ASP A 137 11.61 -2.47 15.38
C ASP A 137 10.54 -2.16 14.33
N PRO A 138 9.99 -3.18 13.64
CA PRO A 138 9.01 -2.98 12.58
C PRO A 138 7.66 -2.51 13.13
N LEU A 139 7.33 -1.24 12.88
CA LEU A 139 6.02 -0.64 13.16
C LEU A 139 5.11 -0.76 11.94
N VAL A 140 3.90 -1.30 12.10
CA VAL A 140 2.91 -1.35 10.99
C VAL A 140 2.21 0.00 10.89
N LEU A 141 2.46 0.70 9.79
CA LEU A 141 2.06 2.10 9.60
C LEU A 141 0.64 2.25 9.02
N GLN A 142 0.30 1.43 8.03
CA GLN A 142 -0.98 1.47 7.35
C GLN A 142 -1.34 0.11 6.77
N SER A 143 -2.63 -0.07 6.49
CA SER A 143 -3.17 -1.27 5.84
C SER A 143 -4.37 -0.93 4.96
N MET A 144 -4.43 -1.53 3.77
CA MET A 144 -5.41 -1.23 2.74
C MET A 144 -5.88 -2.49 2.02
N ILE A 145 -7.12 -2.48 1.56
CA ILE A 145 -7.60 -3.30 0.46
C ILE A 145 -7.54 -2.46 -0.81
N ILE A 146 -7.09 -3.03 -1.93
CA ILE A 146 -7.22 -2.41 -3.25
C ILE A 146 -8.05 -3.35 -4.12
N CYS A 147 -9.16 -2.86 -4.68
CA CYS A 147 -10.15 -3.68 -5.36
C CYS A 147 -9.85 -3.91 -6.85
N LYS A 148 -9.25 -2.91 -7.52
CA LYS A 148 -9.07 -2.86 -8.99
C LYS A 148 -10.30 -3.40 -9.70
N GLN A 149 -11.36 -2.59 -9.69
CA GLN A 149 -12.66 -2.99 -10.20
C GLN A 149 -12.61 -3.35 -11.69
N PRO A 150 -13.48 -4.25 -12.18
CA PRO A 150 -13.50 -4.62 -13.59
C PRO A 150 -13.72 -3.39 -14.47
N ARG A 151 -12.97 -3.29 -15.56
CA ARG A 151 -13.05 -2.24 -16.59
C ARG A 151 -12.69 -0.82 -16.15
N ILE A 152 -13.02 -0.44 -14.92
CA ILE A 152 -12.85 0.92 -14.40
C ILE A 152 -11.69 1.07 -13.42
N GLY A 153 -11.05 -0.04 -13.01
CA GLY A 153 -9.98 -0.02 -12.01
C GLY A 153 -8.83 0.91 -12.42
N GLY A 154 -8.62 1.97 -11.65
CA GLY A 154 -7.69 3.07 -12.00
C GLY A 154 -6.23 2.64 -12.08
N LYS A 155 -5.45 3.26 -12.99
CA LYS A 155 -3.97 3.14 -13.04
C LYS A 155 -3.38 3.67 -11.74
N VAL A 156 -2.35 3.00 -11.23
CA VAL A 156 -1.44 3.58 -10.23
C VAL A 156 -0.15 3.97 -10.98
N PRO A 157 0.19 5.27 -11.07
CA PRO A 157 1.36 5.71 -11.81
C PRO A 157 2.66 5.25 -11.16
N ILE A 158 3.78 5.46 -11.85
CA ILE A 158 5.11 5.15 -11.31
C ILE A 158 5.34 5.94 -10.04
N HIS A 159 5.65 5.24 -8.97
CA HIS A 159 5.94 5.84 -7.68
C HIS A 159 6.83 4.95 -6.83
N ASN A 160 7.16 5.45 -5.64
CA ASN A 160 7.80 4.74 -4.56
C ASN A 160 7.06 5.08 -3.26
N ASP A 161 6.95 4.12 -2.35
CA ASP A 161 6.17 4.27 -1.13
C ASP A 161 6.83 5.23 -0.13
N SER A 162 8.16 5.34 -0.13
CA SER A 162 8.89 6.22 0.78
C SER A 162 8.61 7.71 0.54
N THR A 163 8.10 8.09 -0.63
CA THR A 163 7.56 9.44 -0.87
C THR A 163 6.29 9.69 -0.04
N PHE A 164 5.45 8.67 0.16
CA PHE A 164 4.16 8.79 0.85
C PHE A 164 4.22 8.47 2.34
N LEU A 165 5.18 7.62 2.73
CA LEU A 165 5.36 7.08 4.07
C LEU A 165 6.78 7.39 4.55
N TYR A 166 7.11 8.68 4.62
CA TYR A 166 8.49 9.11 4.79
C TYR A 166 8.99 8.92 6.22
N THR A 167 10.20 8.37 6.33
CA THR A 167 11.02 8.40 7.53
C THR A 167 12.39 8.97 7.18
N ASN A 168 13.12 9.50 8.16
CA ASN A 168 14.50 9.90 7.98
C ASN A 168 15.44 9.03 8.83
N PRO A 169 16.29 8.18 8.23
CA PRO A 169 16.36 7.86 6.80
C PRO A 169 15.14 7.02 6.31
N PRO A 170 14.83 6.99 5.00
CA PRO A 170 13.69 6.24 4.47
C PRO A 170 13.73 4.75 4.79
N SER A 171 12.62 4.24 5.33
CA SER A 171 12.55 2.87 5.84
C SER A 171 11.29 2.11 5.44
N ALA A 172 10.39 2.69 4.63
CA ALA A 172 9.14 2.02 4.30
C ALA A 172 9.36 0.64 3.63
N VAL A 173 8.58 -0.37 4.02
CA VAL A 173 8.53 -1.68 3.36
C VAL A 173 7.06 -2.09 3.21
N GLY A 174 6.62 -2.30 1.97
CA GLY A 174 5.28 -2.77 1.66
C GLY A 174 5.18 -4.29 1.64
N PHE A 175 4.07 -4.81 2.14
CA PHE A 175 3.65 -6.20 2.02
C PHE A 175 2.36 -6.20 1.22
N TRP A 176 2.37 -6.84 0.05
CA TRP A 176 1.25 -6.85 -0.87
C TRP A 176 0.82 -8.29 -1.11
N ILE A 177 -0.46 -8.59 -0.87
CA ILE A 177 -0.97 -9.95 -0.77
C ILE A 177 -2.08 -10.12 -1.81
N ALA A 178 -1.86 -10.99 -2.78
CA ALA A 178 -2.86 -11.30 -3.79
C ALA A 178 -4.03 -12.04 -3.14
N LEU A 179 -5.24 -11.47 -3.16
CA LEU A 179 -6.45 -12.17 -2.72
C LEU A 179 -7.18 -12.85 -3.90
N GLU A 180 -6.88 -12.40 -5.10
CA GLU A 180 -7.35 -12.95 -6.37
C GLU A 180 -6.16 -13.05 -7.35
N PRO A 181 -6.26 -13.85 -8.43
CA PRO A 181 -5.23 -13.87 -9.46
C PRO A 181 -4.96 -12.47 -10.02
N CYS A 182 -3.70 -12.09 -10.04
CA CYS A 182 -3.21 -10.82 -10.58
C CYS A 182 -2.47 -11.09 -11.89
N THR A 183 -3.02 -10.60 -12.99
CA THR A 183 -2.56 -10.86 -14.36
C THR A 183 -2.26 -9.57 -15.09
N ALA A 184 -1.68 -9.69 -16.29
CA ALA A 184 -1.41 -8.53 -17.15
C ALA A 184 -2.69 -7.73 -17.46
N GLU A 185 -3.80 -8.44 -17.66
CA GLU A 185 -5.07 -7.89 -18.12
C GLU A 185 -5.86 -7.20 -17.00
N ASN A 186 -5.66 -7.62 -15.74
CA ASN A 186 -6.39 -7.06 -14.59
C ASN A 186 -5.54 -6.15 -13.68
N GLY A 187 -4.38 -5.72 -14.17
CA GLY A 187 -3.56 -4.69 -13.52
C GLY A 187 -2.58 -5.22 -12.48
N ALA A 188 -1.84 -6.28 -12.81
CA ALA A 188 -0.68 -6.73 -12.05
C ALA A 188 0.36 -5.61 -11.81
N LEU A 189 1.17 -5.77 -10.78
CA LEU A 189 2.25 -4.83 -10.48
C LEU A 189 3.37 -4.95 -11.52
N SER A 190 3.99 -3.82 -11.84
CA SER A 190 5.27 -3.77 -12.52
C SER A 190 6.29 -3.09 -11.63
N PHE A 191 7.50 -3.62 -11.60
CA PHE A 191 8.64 -3.09 -10.85
C PHE A 191 9.80 -2.80 -11.79
N LEU A 192 10.65 -1.85 -11.40
CA LEU A 192 11.95 -1.66 -12.03
C LEU A 192 13.05 -2.18 -11.07
N PRO A 193 13.55 -3.41 -11.25
CA PRO A 193 14.50 -4.01 -10.32
C PRO A 193 15.74 -3.14 -10.08
N GLY A 194 16.12 -2.97 -8.81
CA GLY A 194 17.31 -2.21 -8.41
C GLY A 194 17.13 -0.69 -8.44
N SER A 195 15.98 -0.17 -8.85
CA SER A 195 15.70 1.27 -8.88
C SER A 195 15.75 1.94 -7.50
N HIS A 196 15.51 1.18 -6.42
CA HIS A 196 15.63 1.66 -5.04
C HIS A 196 17.06 2.06 -4.62
N LYS A 197 18.07 1.66 -5.39
CA LYS A 197 19.47 2.07 -5.21
C LYS A 197 19.89 3.22 -6.11
N ARG A 198 19.07 3.53 -7.12
CA ARG A 198 19.37 4.52 -8.16
C ARG A 198 18.62 5.81 -7.94
N LYS A 199 17.40 5.74 -7.39
CA LYS A 199 16.57 6.90 -7.12
C LYS A 199 16.75 7.37 -5.69
N THR A 200 17.17 8.62 -5.51
CA THR A 200 17.08 9.28 -4.22
C THR A 200 15.65 9.70 -3.93
N ILE A 201 15.17 9.50 -2.70
CA ILE A 201 13.88 10.04 -2.28
C ILE A 201 14.04 11.55 -2.11
N THR A 202 13.40 12.32 -2.98
CA THR A 202 13.52 13.79 -3.04
C THR A 202 12.27 14.53 -2.59
N LYS A 203 11.14 13.86 -2.45
CA LYS A 203 9.84 14.45 -2.08
C LYS A 203 9.15 13.69 -0.96
N ARG A 204 8.29 14.38 -0.23
CA ARG A 204 7.43 13.86 0.83
C ARG A 204 5.99 14.29 0.59
N PHE A 205 5.06 13.37 0.77
CA PHE A 205 3.63 13.65 0.70
C PHE A 205 3.09 13.99 2.10
N VAL A 206 2.73 15.25 2.29
CA VAL A 206 2.51 15.84 3.61
C VAL A 206 1.11 16.44 3.75
N ARG A 207 0.64 16.59 4.99
CA ARG A 207 -0.46 17.49 5.32
C ARG A 207 0.01 18.93 5.10
N LEU A 208 -0.79 19.73 4.41
CA LEU A 208 -0.50 21.15 4.21
C LEU A 208 -1.11 21.99 5.34
N PRO A 209 -0.46 23.10 5.76
CA PRO A 209 -0.99 23.98 6.81
C PRO A 209 -2.40 24.51 6.52
N ASP A 210 -2.71 24.76 5.25
CA ASP A 210 -3.99 25.31 4.80
C ASP A 210 -5.07 24.22 4.56
N GLY A 211 -4.79 22.96 4.91
CA GLY A 211 -5.68 21.81 4.74
C GLY A 211 -5.31 20.90 3.56
N GLY A 212 -5.79 19.65 3.60
CA GLY A 212 -5.49 18.62 2.61
C GLY A 212 -4.01 18.23 2.56
N THR A 213 -3.54 17.75 1.41
CA THR A 213 -2.15 17.28 1.24
C THR A 213 -1.48 17.79 -0.03
N GLY A 214 -0.15 17.71 -0.04
CA GLY A 214 0.71 18.08 -1.17
C GLY A 214 2.10 17.45 -1.07
N PHE A 215 2.98 17.83 -2.00
CA PHE A 215 4.37 17.35 -2.00
C PHE A 215 5.32 18.46 -1.59
N LEU A 216 6.23 18.15 -0.68
CA LEU A 216 7.36 19.01 -0.31
C LEU A 216 8.66 18.33 -0.69
N ASP A 217 9.62 19.11 -1.18
CA ASP A 217 10.98 18.61 -1.40
C ASP A 217 11.68 18.33 -0.06
N ILE A 218 12.59 17.37 -0.06
CA ILE A 218 13.46 17.05 1.08
C ILE A 218 14.70 17.95 0.97
N PRO A 219 14.97 18.82 1.97
CA PRO A 219 16.11 19.72 1.92
C PRO A 219 17.43 18.96 1.71
N GLY A 220 18.18 19.34 0.67
CA GLY A 220 19.47 18.75 0.34
C GLY A 220 19.42 17.38 -0.35
N ALA A 221 18.24 16.77 -0.51
CA ALA A 221 18.11 15.55 -1.31
C ALA A 221 18.08 15.93 -2.80
N GLN A 222 19.01 15.37 -3.56
CA GLN A 222 19.07 15.51 -5.01
C GLN A 222 19.19 14.12 -5.62
N ASP A 223 18.44 13.89 -6.70
CA ASP A 223 18.65 12.71 -7.52
C ASP A 223 19.82 13.00 -8.47
N GLU A 224 20.70 12.02 -8.69
CA GLU A 224 21.93 12.23 -9.47
C GLU A 224 21.65 12.52 -10.95
N ALA A 225 20.47 12.12 -11.44
CA ALA A 225 20.00 12.36 -12.80
C ALA A 225 18.48 12.55 -12.86
N ASP A 226 18.02 13.42 -13.76
CA ASP A 226 16.60 13.55 -14.12
C ASP A 226 16.18 12.35 -14.98
N THR A 227 16.01 11.21 -14.31
CA THR A 227 15.73 9.92 -14.95
C THR A 227 14.26 9.86 -15.34
N ASP A 228 13.99 9.68 -16.63
CA ASP A 228 12.64 9.39 -17.13
C ASP A 228 12.31 7.91 -16.86
N TRP A 229 11.78 7.65 -15.66
CA TRP A 229 11.45 6.31 -15.17
C TRP A 229 10.44 5.56 -16.05
N GLU A 230 9.62 6.25 -16.86
CA GLU A 230 8.69 5.62 -17.79
C GLU A 230 9.42 4.95 -18.97
N LYS A 231 10.54 5.53 -19.40
CA LYS A 231 11.34 5.04 -20.54
C LYS A 231 12.47 4.10 -20.15
N GLU A 232 12.74 3.96 -18.85
CA GLU A 232 13.77 3.05 -18.36
C GLU A 232 13.51 1.59 -18.83
N PRO A 233 14.49 0.92 -19.44
CA PRO A 233 14.33 -0.47 -19.83
C PRO A 233 14.35 -1.40 -18.60
N GLY A 234 13.78 -2.59 -18.75
CA GLY A 234 13.91 -3.65 -17.74
C GLY A 234 12.80 -3.69 -16.69
N TRP A 235 11.71 -2.95 -16.89
CA TRP A 235 10.47 -3.17 -16.14
C TRP A 235 10.06 -4.64 -16.18
N LYS A 236 9.71 -5.19 -15.01
CA LYS A 236 9.24 -6.55 -14.80
C LYS A 236 7.82 -6.50 -14.28
N GLN A 237 6.90 -7.08 -15.04
CA GLN A 237 5.53 -7.26 -14.60
C GLN A 237 5.43 -8.56 -13.82
N GLU A 238 4.94 -8.49 -12.59
CA GLU A 238 4.82 -9.61 -11.66
C GLU A 238 3.36 -10.03 -11.56
N CYS A 239 3.01 -11.06 -12.33
CA CYS A 239 1.74 -11.75 -12.18
C CYS A 239 1.79 -12.65 -10.94
N CYS A 240 0.71 -12.68 -10.17
CA CYS A 240 0.64 -13.41 -8.91
C CYS A 240 -0.61 -14.30 -8.87
N GLY A 241 -0.49 -15.49 -8.27
CA GLY A 241 -1.61 -16.30 -7.86
C GLY A 241 -2.23 -15.77 -6.56
N ALA A 242 -3.47 -16.14 -6.28
CA ALA A 242 -4.09 -15.85 -4.98
C ALA A 242 -3.29 -16.54 -3.86
N GLY A 243 -2.95 -15.79 -2.81
CA GLY A 243 -2.10 -16.23 -1.70
C GLY A 243 -0.63 -15.87 -1.83
N ASP A 244 -0.18 -15.41 -3.00
CA ASP A 244 1.19 -14.92 -3.17
C ASP A 244 1.40 -13.61 -2.41
N LEU A 245 2.58 -13.46 -1.82
CA LEU A 245 3.03 -12.26 -1.14
C LEU A 245 4.14 -11.58 -1.97
N VAL A 246 4.05 -10.27 -2.14
CA VAL A 246 5.12 -9.43 -2.69
C VAL A 246 5.61 -8.49 -1.60
N ILE A 247 6.91 -8.56 -1.29
CA ILE A 247 7.59 -7.61 -0.41
C ILE A 247 8.17 -6.50 -1.28
N ILE A 248 7.94 -5.24 -0.90
CA ILE A 248 8.23 -4.05 -1.69
C ILE A 248 9.13 -3.13 -0.87
N HIS A 249 10.36 -2.88 -1.32
CA HIS A 249 11.22 -1.87 -0.70
C HIS A 249 10.66 -0.48 -0.99
N GLY A 250 10.59 0.40 0.01
CA GLY A 250 9.91 1.69 -0.11
C GLY A 250 10.44 2.61 -1.20
N GLY A 251 11.72 2.46 -1.59
CA GLY A 251 12.34 3.19 -2.70
C GLY A 251 12.20 2.58 -4.10
N VAL A 252 11.69 1.35 -4.26
CA VAL A 252 11.61 0.71 -5.59
C VAL A 252 10.53 1.38 -6.42
N GLN A 253 10.85 1.72 -7.67
CA GLN A 253 9.86 2.22 -8.61
C GLN A 253 8.92 1.10 -9.00
N HIS A 254 7.62 1.34 -8.81
CA HIS A 254 6.58 0.41 -9.18
C HIS A 254 5.31 1.12 -9.64
N GLN A 255 4.47 0.40 -10.39
CA GLN A 255 3.22 0.89 -10.96
C GLN A 255 2.21 -0.24 -11.17
N SER A 256 0.96 0.10 -11.48
CA SER A 256 -0.01 -0.88 -12.01
C SER A 256 -0.89 -0.24 -13.10
N PRO A 257 -1.08 -0.88 -14.26
CA PRO A 257 -1.90 -0.34 -15.33
C PRO A 257 -3.40 -0.45 -14.99
N HIS A 258 -4.26 0.21 -15.75
CA HIS A 258 -5.72 0.05 -15.59
C HIS A 258 -6.15 -1.42 -15.62
N ASN A 259 -7.19 -1.77 -14.85
CA ASN A 259 -7.88 -3.04 -15.04
C ASN A 259 -8.92 -2.88 -16.14
N LEU A 260 -8.61 -3.39 -17.33
CA LEU A 260 -9.52 -3.36 -18.49
C LEU A 260 -10.29 -4.68 -18.66
N SER A 261 -10.05 -5.65 -17.79
CA SER A 261 -10.69 -6.96 -17.83
C SER A 261 -12.07 -6.98 -17.16
N ASP A 262 -12.76 -8.11 -17.29
CA ASP A 262 -14.05 -8.39 -16.63
C ASP A 262 -13.93 -8.96 -15.22
N LYS A 263 -12.70 -9.12 -14.71
CA LYS A 263 -12.44 -9.67 -13.37
C LYS A 263 -11.94 -8.58 -12.45
N THR A 264 -12.34 -8.64 -11.19
CA THR A 264 -11.71 -7.85 -10.13
C THR A 264 -10.26 -8.30 -9.93
N ARG A 265 -9.50 -7.48 -9.19
CA ARG A 265 -8.21 -7.89 -8.64
C ARG A 265 -8.14 -7.37 -7.21
N PHE A 266 -8.65 -8.13 -6.27
CA PHE A 266 -8.54 -7.78 -4.85
C PHE A 266 -7.16 -8.14 -4.32
N ILE A 267 -6.57 -7.19 -3.59
CA ILE A 267 -5.39 -7.43 -2.76
C ILE A 267 -5.59 -6.82 -1.39
N TYR A 268 -4.85 -7.36 -0.43
CA TYR A 268 -4.61 -6.74 0.86
C TYR A 268 -3.15 -6.28 0.92
N THR A 269 -2.89 -5.10 1.48
CA THR A 269 -1.53 -4.60 1.64
C THR A 269 -1.37 -3.88 2.96
N PHE A 270 -0.19 -3.95 3.55
CA PHE A 270 0.19 -3.14 4.69
C PHE A 270 1.64 -2.68 4.54
N HIS A 271 2.02 -1.62 5.25
CA HIS A 271 3.36 -1.07 5.20
C HIS A 271 3.98 -1.05 6.59
N MET A 272 5.27 -1.36 6.66
CA MET A 272 6.08 -1.23 7.86
C MET A 272 7.06 -0.08 7.73
N ILE A 273 7.41 0.53 8.85
CA ILE A 273 8.52 1.47 9.01
C ILE A 273 9.38 1.03 10.20
N GLU A 274 10.58 1.61 10.30
CA GLU A 274 11.49 1.38 11.42
C GLU A 274 11.11 2.29 12.59
N GLY A 275 10.91 1.71 13.77
CA GLY A 275 10.62 2.40 15.03
C GLY A 275 11.83 2.58 15.94
N ALA A 276 12.98 1.99 15.61
CA ALA A 276 14.18 2.09 16.43
C ALA A 276 14.79 3.51 16.42
N GLU A 277 15.59 3.79 17.45
CA GLU A 277 16.36 5.02 17.55
C GLU A 277 17.21 5.27 16.29
N GLY A 278 17.21 6.52 15.82
CA GLY A 278 17.88 6.95 14.60
C GLY A 278 16.98 7.01 13.36
N PHE A 279 15.70 6.63 13.49
CA PHE A 279 14.68 6.80 12.46
C PHE A 279 13.60 7.76 12.94
N GLU A 280 13.38 8.84 12.20
CA GLU A 280 12.36 9.84 12.50
C GLU A 280 11.15 9.64 11.59
N TYR A 281 9.97 9.38 12.17
CA TYR A 281 8.71 9.45 11.43
C TYR A 281 8.29 10.91 11.27
N ASP A 282 8.07 11.32 10.03
CA ASP A 282 7.80 12.72 9.73
C ASP A 282 6.43 13.17 10.24
N HIS A 283 6.43 14.14 11.15
CA HIS A 283 5.24 14.75 11.73
C HIS A 283 4.36 15.48 10.69
N GLN A 284 4.88 15.73 9.49
CA GLN A 284 4.12 16.30 8.38
C GLN A 284 3.52 15.24 7.46
N ASN A 285 3.87 13.95 7.56
CA ASN A 285 3.29 12.91 6.71
C ASN A 285 1.75 13.01 6.69
N TRP A 286 1.14 12.74 5.53
CA TRP A 286 -0.32 12.78 5.40
C TRP A 286 -1.02 11.86 6.42
N LEU A 287 -0.43 10.69 6.67
CA LEU A 287 -0.86 9.75 7.69
C LEU A 287 -0.20 10.16 9.00
N GLN A 288 -0.99 10.38 10.03
CA GLN A 288 -0.48 10.58 11.39
C GLN A 288 -1.15 9.57 12.31
N PRO A 289 -0.38 8.81 13.11
CA PRO A 289 -0.96 7.97 14.13
C PRO A 289 -1.66 8.85 15.17
N SER A 290 -2.77 8.36 15.71
CA SER A 290 -3.49 9.04 16.79
C SER A 290 -3.09 8.48 18.15
N ALA A 291 -3.21 9.28 19.21
CA ALA A 291 -2.91 8.82 20.58
C ALA A 291 -3.73 7.58 20.98
N ASP A 292 -4.99 7.50 20.52
CA ASP A 292 -5.90 6.38 20.81
C ASP A 292 -5.62 5.13 19.96
N LEU A 293 -4.85 5.28 18.88
CA LEU A 293 -4.52 4.21 17.94
C LEU A 293 -3.04 4.31 17.50
N PRO A 294 -2.09 4.05 18.43
CA PRO A 294 -0.67 4.08 18.13
C PRO A 294 -0.29 2.95 17.15
N LEU A 295 0.83 3.13 16.45
CA LEU A 295 1.33 2.13 15.51
C LEU A 295 1.72 0.84 16.25
N PRO A 296 1.19 -0.33 15.85
CA PRO A 296 1.54 -1.58 16.49
C PRO A 296 2.91 -2.07 16.01
N HIS A 297 3.67 -2.62 16.95
CA HIS A 297 4.89 -3.36 16.66
C HIS A 297 4.53 -4.74 16.10
N LEU A 298 5.02 -5.10 14.90
CA LEU A 298 4.74 -6.40 14.30
C LEU A 298 5.25 -7.55 15.18
N LEU A 299 6.41 -7.36 15.81
CA LEU A 299 7.08 -8.37 16.65
C LEU A 299 6.70 -8.25 18.14
N GLY A 300 5.85 -7.30 18.51
CA GLY A 300 5.54 -6.96 19.91
C GLY A 300 6.57 -6.03 20.56
N HIS A 301 6.16 -5.30 21.60
CA HIS A 301 7.03 -4.34 22.30
C HIS A 301 8.29 -5.01 22.89
N GLY A 302 9.46 -4.46 22.56
CA GLY A 302 10.75 -4.90 23.11
C GLY A 302 11.33 -6.16 22.48
N GLN A 303 10.66 -6.75 21.47
CA GLN A 303 11.25 -7.83 20.68
C GLN A 303 11.90 -7.24 19.43
N VAL A 304 13.23 -7.07 19.50
CA VAL A 304 14.02 -6.65 18.34
C VAL A 304 14.05 -7.79 17.31
N ALA A 305 14.02 -7.44 16.03
CA ALA A 305 14.13 -8.38 14.91
C ALA A 305 15.44 -9.17 14.93
#